data_AF-A0A7S1UTX3-F1
#
_entry.id   AF-A0A7S1UTX3-F1
#
_cell.length_a   1.000
_cell.length_b   1.000
_cell.length_c   1.000
_cell.angle_alpha   90.00
_cell.angle_beta   90.00
_cell.angle_gamma   90.00
#
_symmetry.space_group_name_H-M   'P 1'
#
loop_
_entity.id
_entity.type
_entity.pdbx_description
1 polymer ?
#
loop_
_entity_poly.entity_id
_entity_poly.type
_entity_poly.pdbx_seq_one_letter_code
_entity_poly.pdbx_strand_id
1 'polypeptide(L)'
;PGVSYHMFSSHTFEQDLQEYQLPEMLRVGLEDLVLQILLLDLGEPTSFLAKAVNPPSALAMKNSLKLLESLGAVEVEWTNGDALRRITSSRTEDMNESCEGLAESGLTAL
;
A
#
# COMPACT_ATOMS: atom_id res chain seq x y z
N PRO A 1 28.77 -34.77 -10.19
CA PRO A 1 29.42 -33.91 -9.17
C PRO A 1 29.58 -32.49 -9.70
N GLY A 2 29.07 -31.49 -8.98
CA GLY A 2 29.16 -30.07 -9.35
C GLY A 2 30.07 -29.30 -8.40
N VAL A 3 30.62 -28.18 -8.89
CA VAL A 3 31.39 -27.24 -8.07
C VAL A 3 30.59 -25.93 -7.98
N SER A 4 30.46 -25.40 -6.76
CA SER A 4 29.88 -24.08 -6.49
C SER A 4 30.96 -23.16 -5.93
N TYR A 5 31.14 -22.00 -6.55
CA TYR A 5 32.07 -20.98 -6.07
C TYR A 5 31.27 -19.86 -5.40
N HIS A 6 31.47 -19.73 -4.09
CA HIS A 6 30.84 -18.69 -3.29
C HIS A 6 31.78 -17.48 -3.19
N MET A 7 31.34 -16.34 -3.70
CA MET A 7 32.16 -15.12 -3.79
C MET A 7 31.98 -14.24 -2.53
N PHE A 8 32.10 -14.84 -1.35
CA PHE A 8 32.04 -14.15 -0.06
C PHE A 8 33.04 -14.76 0.93
N SER A 9 33.42 -14.00 1.96
CA SER A 9 34.37 -14.46 2.98
C SER A 9 33.70 -15.44 3.97
N SER A 10 34.48 -16.28 4.64
CA SER A 10 33.95 -17.15 5.71
C SER A 10 33.33 -16.35 6.84
N HIS A 11 33.91 -15.21 7.20
CA HIS A 11 33.34 -14.30 8.21
C HIS A 11 31.94 -13.84 7.80
N THR A 12 31.76 -13.40 6.55
CA THR A 12 30.47 -12.93 6.05
C THR A 12 29.42 -14.04 6.08
N PHE A 13 29.80 -15.27 5.72
CA PHE A 13 28.92 -16.42 5.78
C PHE A 13 28.48 -16.80 7.20
N GLU A 14 29.40 -16.75 8.16
CA GLU A 14 29.16 -17.21 9.53
C GLU A 14 28.52 -16.14 10.44
N GLN A 15 28.84 -14.86 10.22
CA GLN A 15 28.47 -13.78 11.13
C GLN A 15 27.42 -12.82 10.54
N ASP A 16 27.47 -12.55 9.23
CA ASP A 16 26.69 -11.48 8.62
C ASP A 16 25.45 -11.99 7.85
N LEU A 17 25.52 -13.20 7.29
CA LEU A 17 24.41 -13.78 6.54
C LEU A 17 23.31 -14.29 7.47
N GLN A 18 22.10 -13.79 7.26
CA GLN A 18 20.91 -14.32 7.91
C GLN A 18 20.57 -15.70 7.33
N GLU A 19 20.22 -16.64 8.21
CA GLU A 19 19.75 -17.98 7.81
C GLU A 19 18.51 -17.91 6.92
N TYR A 20 17.62 -16.95 7.20
CA TYR A 20 16.42 -16.68 6.40
C TYR A 20 16.32 -15.19 6.09
N GLN A 21 15.93 -14.91 4.85
CA GLN A 21 15.60 -13.55 4.43
C GLN A 21 14.26 -13.12 5.05
N LEU A 22 14.14 -11.82 5.32
CA LEU A 22 12.87 -11.25 5.76
C LEU A 22 11.78 -11.52 4.70
N PRO A 23 10.57 -11.98 5.10
CA PRO A 23 9.47 -12.22 4.19
C PRO A 23 9.10 -10.99 3.36
N GLU A 24 8.68 -11.21 2.12
CA GLU A 24 8.31 -10.15 1.17
C GLU A 24 7.24 -9.20 1.74
N MET A 25 6.22 -9.76 2.38
CA MET A 25 5.12 -9.01 3.01
C MET A 25 5.58 -8.04 4.11
N LEU A 26 6.79 -8.21 4.65
CA LEU A 26 7.38 -7.30 5.64
C LEU A 26 8.36 -6.30 5.03
N ARG A 27 8.60 -6.37 3.72
CA ARG A 27 9.59 -5.56 2.99
C ARG A 27 8.98 -4.58 2.00
N VAL A 28 7.74 -4.80 1.58
CA VAL A 28 7.07 -4.06 0.49
C VAL A 28 5.77 -3.43 1.00
N GLY A 29 5.26 -2.42 0.27
CA GLY A 29 3.91 -1.89 0.47
C GLY A 29 2.83 -2.97 0.28
N LEU A 30 1.68 -2.79 0.93
CA LEU A 30 0.62 -3.80 0.98
C LEU A 30 -0.61 -3.40 0.16
N GLU A 31 -0.55 -2.31 -0.61
CA GLU A 31 -1.65 -1.75 -1.40
C GLU A 31 -2.29 -2.79 -2.34
N ASP A 32 -1.48 -3.47 -3.14
CA ASP A 32 -1.93 -4.50 -4.07
C ASP A 32 -2.56 -5.69 -3.34
N LEU A 33 -1.95 -6.11 -2.23
CA LEU A 33 -2.41 -7.23 -1.44
C LEU A 33 -3.72 -6.90 -0.72
N VAL A 34 -3.85 -5.68 -0.19
CA VAL A 34 -5.09 -5.17 0.39
C VAL A 34 -6.18 -5.15 -0.68
N LEU A 35 -5.93 -4.59 -1.86
CA LEU A 35 -6.88 -4.60 -2.97
C LEU A 35 -7.31 -6.01 -3.37
N GLN A 36 -6.38 -6.98 -3.38
CA GLN A 36 -6.69 -8.36 -3.68
C GLN A 36 -7.61 -8.99 -2.62
N ILE A 37 -7.36 -8.75 -1.34
CA ILE A 37 -8.26 -9.17 -0.24
C ILE A 37 -9.64 -8.55 -0.41
N LEU A 38 -9.69 -7.27 -0.80
CA LEU A 38 -10.95 -6.59 -1.06
C LEU A 38 -11.67 -7.21 -2.27
N LEU A 39 -10.97 -7.48 -3.36
CA LEU A 39 -11.56 -8.07 -4.57
C LEU A 39 -12.12 -9.48 -4.33
N LEU A 40 -11.50 -10.25 -3.43
CA LEU A 40 -11.88 -11.63 -3.13
C LEU A 40 -12.92 -11.76 -1.99
N ASP A 41 -13.46 -10.65 -1.49
CA ASP A 41 -14.45 -10.65 -0.40
C ASP A 41 -14.02 -11.43 0.86
N LEU A 42 -12.72 -11.37 1.20
CA LEU A 42 -12.14 -12.07 2.36
C LEU A 42 -12.35 -11.35 3.71
N GLY A 43 -13.15 -10.28 3.71
CA GLY A 43 -13.43 -9.44 4.89
C GLY A 43 -12.49 -8.23 5.04
N GLU A 44 -12.31 -7.79 6.29
CA GLU A 44 -11.43 -6.67 6.62
C GLU A 44 -9.95 -7.08 6.49
N PRO A 45 -9.14 -6.37 5.68
CA PRO A 45 -7.73 -6.70 5.45
C PRO A 45 -6.89 -6.77 6.71
N THR A 46 -7.12 -5.89 7.69
CA THR A 46 -6.39 -5.87 8.96
C THR A 46 -6.61 -7.15 9.76
N SER A 47 -7.86 -7.59 9.90
CA SER A 47 -8.19 -8.80 10.66
C SER A 47 -7.87 -10.09 9.89
N PHE A 48 -7.89 -10.05 8.55
CA PHE A 48 -7.45 -11.15 7.71
C PHE A 48 -5.92 -11.36 7.82
N LEU A 49 -5.13 -10.31 7.66
CA LEU A 49 -3.67 -10.39 7.70
C LEU A 49 -3.10 -10.64 9.11
N ALA A 50 -3.87 -10.36 10.15
CA ALA A 50 -3.54 -10.76 11.52
C ALA A 50 -3.45 -12.29 11.69
N LYS A 51 -4.07 -13.08 10.79
CA LYS A 51 -4.03 -14.56 10.82
C LYS A 51 -2.90 -15.14 9.97
N ALA A 52 -2.13 -14.32 9.26
CA ALA A 52 -1.03 -14.79 8.43
C ALA A 52 0.14 -15.31 9.27
N VAL A 53 1.01 -16.14 8.68
CA VAL A 53 2.19 -16.73 9.35
C VAL A 53 3.12 -15.66 9.92
N ASN A 54 3.27 -14.54 9.22
CA ASN A 54 4.06 -13.39 9.65
C ASN A 54 3.24 -12.13 9.46
N PRO A 55 2.43 -11.67 10.43
CA PRO A 55 1.53 -10.54 10.23
C PRO A 55 2.32 -9.24 9.97
N PRO A 56 1.81 -8.35 9.09
CA PRO A 56 2.43 -7.06 8.86
C PRO A 56 2.27 -6.12 10.05
N SER A 57 3.11 -5.07 10.11
CA SER A 57 2.96 -4.04 11.14
C SER A 57 1.70 -3.20 10.93
N ALA A 58 1.10 -2.72 12.03
CA ALA A 58 -0.05 -1.82 11.96
C ALA A 58 0.24 -0.53 11.19
N LEU A 59 1.49 -0.05 11.23
CA LEU A 59 1.92 1.13 10.47
C LEU A 59 1.91 0.85 8.96
N ALA A 60 2.41 -0.31 8.52
CA ALA A 60 2.39 -0.71 7.11
C ALA A 60 0.96 -0.84 6.57
N MET A 61 0.06 -1.44 7.36
CA MET A 61 -1.36 -1.51 7.03
C MET A 61 -1.99 -0.12 6.88
N LYS A 62 -1.76 0.77 7.86
CA LYS A 62 -2.27 2.14 7.84
C LYS A 62 -1.73 2.94 6.65
N ASN A 63 -0.46 2.80 6.31
CA ASN A 63 0.16 3.48 5.17
C ASN A 63 -0.47 3.02 3.86
N SER A 64 -0.68 1.72 3.70
CA SER A 64 -1.27 1.14 2.49
C SER A 64 -2.74 1.56 2.32
N LEU A 65 -3.52 1.56 3.41
CA LEU A 65 -4.91 2.04 3.38
C LEU A 65 -4.99 3.53 3.02
N LYS A 66 -4.15 4.37 3.64
CA LYS A 66 -4.09 5.80 3.32
C LYS A 66 -3.70 6.06 1.87
N LEU A 67 -2.79 5.26 1.32
CA LEU A 67 -2.40 5.38 -0.08
C LEU A 67 -3.60 5.08 -0.99
N LEU A 68 -4.30 3.97 -0.74
CA LEU A 68 -5.49 3.58 -1.48
C LEU A 68 -6.63 4.61 -1.38
N GLU A 69 -6.83 5.21 -0.20
CA GLU A 69 -7.77 6.32 0.01
C GLU A 69 -7.35 7.56 -0.79
N SER A 70 -6.07 7.92 -0.76
CA SER A 70 -5.55 9.08 -1.51
C SER A 70 -5.67 8.92 -3.03
N LEU A 71 -5.66 7.68 -3.52
CA LEU A 71 -5.87 7.33 -4.92
C LEU A 71 -7.36 7.22 -5.29
N GLY A 72 -8.27 7.31 -4.32
CA GLY A 72 -9.70 7.09 -4.54
C GLY A 72 -10.06 5.64 -4.94
N ALA A 73 -9.14 4.70 -4.72
CA ALA A 73 -9.33 3.28 -5.07
C ALA A 73 -10.26 2.59 -4.07
N VAL A 74 -10.29 3.09 -2.83
CA VAL A 74 -11.15 2.56 -1.78
C VAL A 74 -11.66 3.71 -0.92
N GLU A 75 -12.98 3.77 -0.71
CA GLU A 75 -13.64 4.65 0.25
C GLU A 75 -14.18 3.75 1.35
N VAL A 76 -13.47 3.64 2.49
CA VAL A 76 -13.87 2.70 3.56
C VAL A 76 -14.29 3.42 4.84
N GLU A 77 -15.56 3.30 5.18
CA GLU A 77 -16.02 3.36 6.58
C GLU A 77 -16.14 1.93 7.11
N TRP A 78 -15.20 1.52 7.98
CA TRP A 78 -15.27 0.23 8.67
C TRP A 78 -16.28 0.31 9.81
N THR A 79 -17.59 0.25 9.52
CA THR A 79 -18.63 0.12 10.55
C THR A 79 -19.06 -1.33 10.74
N ASN A 80 -19.19 -1.75 12.00
CA ASN A 80 -19.60 -3.08 12.47
C ASN A 80 -20.40 -3.93 11.46
N GLY A 81 -19.71 -4.86 10.78
CA GLY A 81 -20.33 -6.01 10.12
C GLY A 81 -20.35 -5.98 8.59
N ASP A 82 -20.64 -4.85 7.95
CA ASP A 82 -20.87 -4.79 6.51
C ASP A 82 -20.23 -3.54 5.89
N ALA A 83 -19.07 -3.71 5.24
CA ALA A 83 -18.48 -2.66 4.43
C ALA A 83 -19.26 -2.56 3.11
N LEU A 84 -20.02 -1.48 2.90
CA LEU A 84 -20.60 -1.16 1.60
C LEU A 84 -19.47 -0.86 0.61
N ARG A 85 -19.04 -1.89 -0.14
CA ARG A 85 -17.93 -1.78 -1.10
C ARG A 85 -18.42 -1.18 -2.41
N ARG A 86 -18.02 0.06 -2.67
CA ARG A 86 -17.91 0.59 -4.04
C ARG A 86 -16.45 0.47 -4.46
N ILE A 87 -16.04 -0.68 -4.98
CA ILE A 87 -14.74 -0.77 -5.68
C ILE A 87 -14.95 0.01 -6.98
N THR A 88 -14.47 1.25 -7.02
CA THR A 88 -14.65 2.17 -8.15
C THR A 88 -13.85 1.69 -9.36
N SER A 89 -14.37 0.73 -10.12
CA SER A 89 -13.73 0.29 -11.37
C SER A 89 -14.09 1.16 -12.59
N SER A 90 -15.02 2.10 -12.48
CA SER A 90 -15.29 3.10 -13.53
C SER A 90 -16.26 4.20 -13.08
N ARG A 91 -15.76 5.43 -12.92
CA ARG A 91 -16.42 6.62 -13.48
C ARG A 91 -15.46 7.81 -13.47
N THR A 92 -15.10 8.23 -14.67
CA THR A 92 -14.70 9.59 -14.98
C THR A 92 -15.78 10.53 -14.45
N GLU A 93 -15.53 11.21 -13.34
CA GLU A 93 -16.07 12.56 -13.19
C GLU A 93 -15.04 13.47 -13.86
N ASP A 94 -15.38 13.75 -15.11
CA ASP A 94 -15.16 14.98 -15.86
C ASP A 94 -13.98 15.86 -15.43
N MET A 95 -13.16 16.17 -16.43
CA MET A 95 -12.50 17.46 -16.49
C MET A 95 -13.54 18.55 -16.21
N ASN A 96 -13.60 19.03 -14.97
CA ASN A 96 -14.13 20.36 -14.70
C ASN A 96 -12.94 21.26 -14.40
N GLU A 97 -12.70 22.14 -15.36
CA GLU A 97 -11.80 23.26 -15.26
C GLU A 97 -12.02 24.04 -13.95
N SER A 98 -10.92 24.30 -13.26
CA SER A 98 -10.76 25.58 -12.58
C SER A 98 -9.32 26.04 -12.78
N CYS A 99 -9.06 26.43 -14.02
CA CYS A 99 -8.07 27.43 -14.35
C CYS A 99 -8.81 28.78 -14.46
N GLU A 100 -9.27 29.32 -13.33
CA GLU A 100 -9.67 30.72 -13.17
C GLU A 100 -9.20 31.16 -11.77
N GLY A 101 -8.40 32.20 -11.54
CA GLY A 101 -7.78 33.14 -12.46
C GLY A 101 -6.46 33.66 -11.89
N LEU A 102 -5.44 33.70 -12.75
CA LEU A 102 -4.29 34.59 -12.63
C LEU A 102 -4.57 35.79 -13.54
N ALA A 103 -5.42 36.72 -13.10
CA ALA A 103 -5.45 38.11 -13.57
C ALA A 103 -6.62 38.87 -12.93
N GLU A 104 -6.45 39.36 -11.70
CA GLU A 104 -6.99 40.68 -11.36
C GLU A 104 -5.83 41.54 -10.85
N SER A 105 -5.46 42.51 -11.69
CA SER A 105 -4.96 43.85 -11.35
C SER A 105 -4.06 43.97 -10.10
N GLY A 106 -2.77 44.28 -10.20
CA GLY A 106 -2.30 45.42 -10.98
C GLY A 106 -3.08 46.68 -10.62
N LEU A 107 -2.97 47.17 -9.37
CA LEU A 107 -3.09 48.58 -8.94
C LEU A 107 -3.20 48.67 -7.40
N THR A 108 -2.05 48.72 -6.72
CA THR A 108 -1.92 49.53 -5.50
C THR A 108 -0.82 50.55 -5.78
N ALA A 109 -1.23 51.58 -6.53
CA ALA A 109 -0.55 52.85 -6.58
C ALA A 109 -1.50 53.86 -5.92
N LEU A 110 -1.16 54.25 -4.69
CA LEU A 110 -1.23 55.60 -4.10
C LEU A 110 -0.89 55.49 -2.61
#